data_AF-A0A661P485-F1
#
_entry.id   AF-A0A661P485-F1
#
_cell.length_a   1.000
_cell.length_b   1.000
_cell.length_c   1.000
_cell.angle_alpha   90.00
_cell.angle_beta   90.00
_cell.angle_gamma   90.00
#
_symmetry.space_group_name_H-M   'P 1'
#
loop_
_entity.id
_entity.type
_entity.pdbx_description
1 polymer ?
#
loop_
_entity_poly.entity_id
_entity_poly.type
_entity_poly.pdbx_seq_one_letter_code
_entity_poly.pdbx_strand_id
1 'polypeptide(L)'
;YLPYSPFISKEAADKLKNYVKRGGTLVAEGSAAQYDDTLGAATVVPCNGLEELFGCRRDDVRTTTPKIIGKLNIDGFSVGTYMHKETLIPCGGEVIGRFESGEPAVVENKYGDGRAIYIGTNPFMGYCENADPELSKWVGQINKDVVPHAYTNVPEVLSRVLVNGSKKLVFLMNISDKPTDVAVTVSLNSGSKCKVHELIDGDTVQAVVSEDKLLINQKLGPYGTKVYCCE
;
A
#
# COMPACT_ATOMS: atom_id res chain seq x y z
N TYR A 1 -3.76 2.86 -4.33
CA TYR A 1 -4.49 1.65 -3.91
C TYR A 1 -5.98 1.95 -3.98
N LEU A 2 -6.75 1.06 -4.61
CA LEU A 2 -8.21 1.10 -4.70
C LEU A 2 -8.78 -0.03 -3.82
N PRO A 3 -9.08 0.22 -2.54
CA PRO A 3 -9.71 -0.78 -1.69
C PRO A 3 -11.11 -1.06 -2.17
N TYR A 4 -11.50 -2.34 -2.21
CA TYR A 4 -12.83 -2.86 -2.51
C TYR A 4 -13.80 -1.84 -3.12
N SER A 5 -13.59 -1.53 -4.41
CA SER A 5 -14.27 -0.44 -5.12
C SER A 5 -15.24 -1.01 -6.16
N PRO A 6 -16.42 -1.54 -5.76
CA PRO A 6 -17.31 -2.26 -6.65
C PRO A 6 -17.92 -1.40 -7.76
N PHE A 7 -17.99 -0.09 -7.55
CA PHE A 7 -18.40 0.88 -8.54
C PHE A 7 -17.26 1.87 -8.79
N ILE A 8 -16.88 2.03 -10.05
CA ILE A 8 -15.94 3.06 -10.52
C ILE A 8 -16.55 3.64 -11.79
N SER A 9 -16.94 4.92 -11.73
CA SER A 9 -17.53 5.58 -12.89
C SER A 9 -16.57 5.65 -14.07
N LYS A 10 -17.08 5.82 -15.29
CA LYS A 10 -16.20 5.98 -16.46
C LYS A 10 -15.22 7.14 -16.32
N GLU A 11 -15.67 8.27 -15.75
CA GLU A 11 -14.82 9.44 -15.50
C GLU A 11 -13.68 9.11 -14.51
N ALA A 12 -13.98 8.38 -13.43
CA ALA A 12 -12.96 7.97 -12.47
C ALA A 12 -12.00 6.96 -13.09
N ALA A 13 -12.50 6.00 -13.88
CA ALA A 13 -11.68 5.06 -14.62
C ALA A 13 -10.69 5.76 -15.56
N ASP A 14 -11.12 6.80 -16.28
CA ASP A 14 -10.22 7.59 -17.15
C ASP A 14 -9.13 8.33 -16.37
N LYS A 15 -9.44 8.86 -15.18
CA LYS A 15 -8.43 9.46 -14.29
C LYS A 15 -7.43 8.42 -13.81
N LEU A 16 -7.88 7.21 -13.48
CA LEU A 16 -7.02 6.10 -13.07
C LEU A 16 -6.11 5.64 -14.21
N LYS A 17 -6.65 5.47 -15.43
CA LYS A 17 -5.85 5.18 -16.63
C LYS A 17 -4.77 6.24 -16.84
N ASN A 18 -5.12 7.52 -16.73
CA ASN A 18 -4.17 8.62 -16.88
C ASN A 18 -3.11 8.65 -15.77
N TYR A 19 -3.48 8.34 -14.51
CA TYR A 19 -2.54 8.22 -13.41
C TYR A 19 -1.50 7.13 -13.66
N VAL A 20 -1.94 5.93 -14.05
CA VAL A 20 -1.03 4.81 -14.35
C VAL A 20 -0.18 5.13 -15.58
N LYS A 21 -0.80 5.65 -16.65
CA LYS A 21 -0.09 6.03 -17.88
C LYS A 21 1.09 6.98 -17.64
N ARG A 22 1.01 7.82 -16.62
CA ARG A 22 2.04 8.81 -16.23
C ARG A 22 3.06 8.30 -15.20
N GLY A 23 3.16 6.99 -14.97
CA GLY A 23 4.13 6.39 -14.05
C GLY A 23 3.54 5.95 -12.71
N GLY A 24 2.23 6.09 -12.51
CA GLY A 24 1.58 5.64 -11.29
C GLY A 24 1.53 4.11 -11.17
N THR A 25 1.64 3.61 -9.94
CA THR A 25 1.30 2.22 -9.61
C THR A 25 -0.11 2.17 -9.04
N LEU A 26 -1.00 1.39 -9.66
CA LEU A 26 -2.36 1.15 -9.19
C LEU A 26 -2.53 -0.29 -8.74
N VAL A 27 -3.12 -0.50 -7.57
CA VAL A 27 -3.47 -1.83 -7.07
C VAL A 27 -4.97 -1.82 -6.79
N ALA A 28 -5.68 -2.80 -7.34
CA ALA A 28 -7.08 -3.08 -7.06
C ALA A 28 -7.26 -4.54 -6.66
N GLU A 29 -8.37 -4.83 -6.02
CA GLU A 29 -8.71 -6.15 -5.48
C GLU A 29 -10.08 -6.62 -5.99
N GLY A 30 -10.43 -7.85 -5.64
CA GLY A 30 -11.59 -8.56 -6.18
C GLY A 30 -12.86 -7.72 -6.13
N SER A 31 -13.64 -7.80 -7.21
CA SER A 31 -14.85 -7.04 -7.47
C SER A 31 -14.68 -5.57 -7.77
N ALA A 32 -13.47 -5.07 -8.03
CA ALA A 32 -13.32 -3.69 -8.49
C ALA A 32 -14.08 -3.45 -9.82
N ALA A 33 -14.84 -2.36 -9.88
CA ALA A 33 -15.65 -1.96 -11.03
C ALA A 33 -16.56 -3.07 -11.59
N GLN A 34 -17.24 -3.82 -10.71
CA GLN A 34 -18.26 -4.80 -11.12
C GLN A 34 -19.60 -4.16 -11.51
N TYR A 35 -19.83 -2.90 -11.13
CA TYR A 35 -21.00 -2.12 -11.53
C TYR A 35 -20.62 -0.99 -12.49
N ASP A 36 -21.40 -0.82 -13.54
CA ASP A 36 -21.23 0.26 -14.52
C ASP A 36 -21.91 1.58 -14.08
N ASP A 37 -21.88 2.61 -14.93
CA ASP A 37 -22.46 3.93 -14.65
C ASP A 37 -24.00 3.91 -14.45
N THR A 38 -24.68 2.83 -14.84
CA THR A 38 -26.10 2.61 -14.56
C THR A 38 -26.35 1.91 -13.22
N LEU A 39 -25.28 1.56 -12.50
CA LEU A 39 -25.27 0.66 -11.34
C LEU A 39 -25.72 -0.77 -11.66
N GLY A 40 -25.74 -1.12 -12.95
CA GLY A 40 -25.99 -2.48 -13.43
C GLY A 40 -24.74 -3.35 -13.27
N ALA A 41 -24.94 -4.65 -13.06
CA ALA A 41 -23.83 -5.60 -13.08
C ALA A 41 -23.21 -5.65 -14.48
N ALA A 42 -21.91 -5.36 -14.55
CA ALA A 42 -21.19 -5.33 -15.82
C ALA A 42 -20.97 -6.76 -16.36
N THR A 43 -21.00 -6.90 -17.68
CA THR A 43 -20.70 -8.17 -18.37
C THR A 43 -19.20 -8.45 -18.45
N VAL A 44 -18.37 -7.43 -18.20
CA VAL A 44 -16.92 -7.51 -18.11
C VAL A 44 -16.50 -6.83 -16.83
N VAL A 45 -15.72 -7.51 -16.00
CA VAL A 45 -15.18 -6.98 -14.73
C VAL A 45 -13.65 -7.09 -14.78
N PRO A 46 -12.90 -6.03 -14.44
CA PRO A 46 -13.39 -4.69 -14.14
C PRO A 46 -13.92 -3.97 -15.41
N CYS A 47 -15.03 -3.24 -15.30
CA CYS A 47 -15.68 -2.58 -16.44
C CYS A 47 -15.07 -1.19 -16.75
N ASN A 48 -15.73 -0.42 -17.62
CA ASN A 48 -15.35 0.96 -17.96
C ASN A 48 -13.93 1.08 -18.56
N GLY A 49 -13.47 0.04 -19.25
CA GLY A 49 -12.15 -0.02 -19.87
C GLY A 49 -11.04 -0.39 -18.88
N LEU A 50 -11.34 -0.67 -17.62
CA LEU A 50 -10.35 -1.05 -16.63
C LEU A 50 -9.78 -2.45 -16.92
N GLU A 51 -10.46 -3.31 -17.67
CA GLU A 51 -9.94 -4.59 -18.13
C GLU A 51 -8.69 -4.43 -19.00
N GLU A 52 -8.62 -3.37 -19.81
CA GLU A 52 -7.45 -2.98 -20.58
C GLU A 52 -6.33 -2.44 -19.67
N LEU A 53 -6.70 -1.62 -18.67
CA LEU A 53 -5.76 -1.05 -17.71
C LEU A 53 -5.05 -2.15 -16.90
N PHE A 54 -5.84 -3.06 -16.32
CA PHE A 54 -5.34 -4.18 -15.52
C PHE A 54 -4.85 -5.35 -16.37
N GLY A 55 -5.10 -5.34 -17.68
CA GLY A 55 -4.68 -6.39 -18.60
C GLY A 55 -5.31 -7.75 -18.28
N CYS A 56 -6.49 -7.76 -17.69
CA CYS A 56 -7.24 -8.97 -17.35
C CYS A 56 -8.73 -8.70 -17.19
N ARG A 57 -9.52 -9.77 -17.22
CA ARG A 57 -10.93 -9.76 -16.85
C ARG A 57 -11.24 -10.93 -15.93
N ARG A 58 -12.32 -10.80 -15.15
CA ARG A 58 -12.92 -11.87 -14.35
C ARG A 58 -13.34 -13.05 -15.24
N ASP A 59 -13.07 -14.24 -14.73
CA ASP A 59 -13.54 -15.52 -15.27
C ASP A 59 -14.71 -16.06 -14.43
N ASP A 60 -14.43 -16.42 -13.18
CA ASP A 60 -15.42 -16.82 -12.17
C ASP A 60 -15.22 -15.99 -10.89
N VAL A 61 -16.26 -15.87 -10.07
CA VAL A 61 -16.16 -15.29 -8.73
C VAL A 61 -17.01 -16.07 -7.74
N ARG A 62 -16.42 -16.39 -6.60
CA ARG A 62 -17.13 -16.99 -5.47
C ARG A 62 -16.88 -16.19 -4.21
N THR A 63 -17.97 -15.77 -3.57
CA THR A 63 -17.89 -15.15 -2.24
C THR A 63 -17.91 -16.23 -1.18
N THR A 64 -16.83 -16.37 -0.42
CA THR A 64 -16.70 -17.41 0.61
C THR A 64 -15.65 -17.05 1.66
N THR A 65 -15.46 -17.93 2.64
CA THR A 65 -14.53 -17.71 3.76
C THR A 65 -13.08 -17.94 3.33
N PRO A 66 -12.10 -17.24 3.93
CA PRO A 66 -10.67 -17.47 3.69
C PRO A 66 -10.25 -18.94 3.82
N LYS A 67 -10.88 -19.69 4.74
CA LYS A 67 -10.61 -21.11 4.96
C LYS A 67 -10.87 -21.98 3.72
N ILE A 68 -11.85 -21.59 2.89
CA ILE A 68 -12.21 -22.32 1.67
C ILE A 68 -11.40 -21.83 0.48
N ILE A 69 -11.09 -20.53 0.43
CA ILE A 69 -10.29 -19.94 -0.66
C ILE A 69 -8.84 -20.42 -0.57
N GLY A 70 -8.31 -20.56 0.65
CA GLY A 70 -6.92 -20.95 0.90
C GLY A 70 -5.96 -19.76 0.87
N LYS A 71 -4.71 -20.02 0.51
CA LYS A 71 -3.68 -18.98 0.31
C LYS A 71 -3.61 -18.53 -1.15
N LEU A 72 -3.04 -17.34 -1.34
CA LEU A 72 -2.65 -16.79 -2.63
C LEU A 72 -1.12 -16.83 -2.72
N ASN A 73 -0.59 -17.43 -3.77
CA ASN A 73 0.85 -17.35 -4.06
C ASN A 73 1.08 -16.23 -5.06
N ILE A 74 1.87 -15.22 -4.68
CA ILE A 74 2.15 -14.03 -5.48
C ILE A 74 3.62 -13.65 -5.35
N ASP A 75 4.37 -13.58 -6.45
CA ASP A 75 5.81 -13.27 -6.46
C ASP A 75 6.65 -14.10 -5.44
N GLY A 76 6.25 -15.34 -5.17
CA GLY A 76 6.88 -16.22 -4.17
C GLY A 76 6.43 -16.00 -2.72
N PHE A 77 5.56 -15.04 -2.44
CA PHE A 77 4.92 -14.83 -1.14
C PHE A 77 3.63 -15.63 -1.01
N SER A 78 3.37 -16.19 0.18
CA SER A 78 2.14 -16.93 0.49
C SER A 78 1.20 -16.08 1.35
N VAL A 79 0.33 -15.35 0.67
CA VAL A 79 -0.54 -14.30 1.23
C VAL A 79 -1.93 -14.84 1.57
N GLY A 80 -2.50 -14.39 2.68
CA GLY A 80 -3.88 -14.67 3.07
C GLY A 80 -4.91 -14.12 2.08
N THR A 81 -6.01 -14.84 1.92
CA THR A 81 -7.13 -14.43 1.07
C THR A 81 -8.29 -13.94 1.92
N TYR A 82 -9.26 -13.26 1.30
CA TYR A 82 -10.47 -12.85 1.99
C TYR A 82 -11.60 -12.57 1.00
N MET A 83 -12.84 -12.85 1.45
CA MET A 83 -14.13 -12.60 0.79
C MET A 83 -14.32 -13.25 -0.58
N HIS A 84 -13.44 -13.04 -1.55
CA HIS A 84 -13.60 -13.49 -2.94
C HIS A 84 -12.52 -14.48 -3.37
N LYS A 85 -12.94 -15.56 -4.04
CA LYS A 85 -12.11 -16.30 -5.00
C LYS A 85 -12.55 -15.88 -6.40
N GLU A 86 -11.90 -14.86 -6.96
CA GLU A 86 -12.11 -14.36 -8.31
C GLU A 86 -10.97 -14.83 -9.21
N THR A 87 -11.25 -15.74 -10.15
CA THR A 87 -10.27 -16.20 -11.12
C THR A 87 -10.20 -15.23 -12.30
N LEU A 88 -9.01 -15.10 -12.90
CA LEU A 88 -8.75 -14.09 -13.92
C LEU A 88 -8.37 -14.72 -15.26
N ILE A 89 -8.90 -14.17 -16.35
CA ILE A 89 -8.38 -14.37 -17.70
C ILE A 89 -7.45 -13.19 -18.03
N PRO A 90 -6.13 -13.42 -18.17
CA PRO A 90 -5.21 -12.39 -18.64
C PRO A 90 -5.55 -12.01 -20.09
N CYS A 91 -5.59 -10.70 -20.35
CA CYS A 91 -5.94 -10.08 -21.62
C CYS A 91 -4.86 -9.05 -22.01
N GLY A 92 -3.58 -9.41 -21.85
CA GLY A 92 -2.42 -8.54 -22.12
C GLY A 92 -1.51 -8.34 -20.91
N GLY A 93 -2.00 -8.56 -19.70
CA GLY A 93 -1.21 -8.56 -18.47
C GLY A 93 -0.53 -9.91 -18.19
N GLU A 94 0.48 -9.87 -17.32
CA GLU A 94 1.26 -11.01 -16.84
C GLU A 94 0.67 -11.58 -15.55
N VAL A 95 0.53 -12.90 -15.47
CA VAL A 95 0.07 -13.58 -14.25
C VAL A 95 1.22 -13.69 -13.26
N ILE A 96 1.20 -12.86 -12.21
CA ILE A 96 2.22 -12.84 -11.15
C ILE A 96 1.77 -13.61 -9.89
N GLY A 97 0.52 -14.05 -9.85
CA GLY A 97 -0.01 -14.81 -8.72
C GLY A 97 -1.18 -15.73 -9.05
N ARG A 98 -1.30 -16.79 -8.25
CA ARG A 98 -2.26 -17.89 -8.45
C ARG A 98 -2.84 -18.34 -7.12
N PHE A 99 -4.09 -18.79 -7.15
CA PHE A 99 -4.63 -19.59 -6.05
C PHE A 99 -3.87 -20.90 -5.92
N GLU A 100 -3.97 -21.57 -4.76
CA GLU A 100 -3.36 -22.90 -4.54
C GLU A 100 -3.84 -23.96 -5.53
N SER A 101 -5.02 -23.78 -6.13
CA SER A 101 -5.56 -24.65 -7.18
C SER A 101 -4.97 -24.39 -8.57
N GLY A 102 -4.09 -23.39 -8.71
CA GLY A 102 -3.34 -23.07 -9.92
C GLY A 102 -4.01 -22.05 -10.84
N GLU A 103 -5.26 -21.67 -10.58
CA GLU A 103 -5.95 -20.66 -11.41
C GLU A 103 -5.31 -19.28 -11.24
N PRO A 104 -5.21 -18.46 -12.31
CA PRO A 104 -4.71 -17.10 -12.22
C PRO A 104 -5.53 -16.27 -11.25
N ALA A 105 -4.85 -15.59 -10.34
CA ALA A 105 -5.46 -14.81 -9.28
C ALA A 105 -4.87 -13.41 -9.16
N VAL A 106 -3.68 -13.16 -9.73
CA VAL A 106 -3.09 -11.83 -9.74
C VAL A 106 -2.50 -11.57 -11.11
N VAL A 107 -2.89 -10.46 -11.70
CA VAL A 107 -2.35 -9.99 -12.98
C VAL A 107 -1.71 -8.63 -12.78
N GLU A 108 -0.51 -8.46 -13.29
CA GLU A 108 0.17 -7.17 -13.43
C GLU A 108 0.22 -6.78 -14.91
N ASN A 109 -0.09 -5.52 -15.21
CA ASN A 109 -0.03 -4.98 -16.56
C ASN A 109 0.77 -3.68 -16.58
N LYS A 110 1.66 -3.55 -17.57
CA LYS A 110 2.32 -2.28 -17.88
C LYS A 110 1.37 -1.41 -18.69
N TYR A 111 1.17 -0.18 -18.26
CA TYR A 111 0.25 0.75 -18.94
C TYR A 111 0.86 2.15 -18.97
N GLY A 112 1.36 2.56 -20.15
CA GLY A 112 2.20 3.74 -20.28
C GLY A 112 3.50 3.58 -19.48
N ASP A 113 3.85 4.61 -18.70
CA ASP A 113 5.06 4.63 -17.89
C ASP A 113 4.90 3.94 -16.52
N GLY A 114 3.68 3.53 -16.16
CA GLY A 114 3.35 2.91 -14.88
C GLY A 114 2.86 1.47 -15.00
N ARG A 115 2.25 0.98 -13.92
CA ARG A 115 1.74 -0.39 -13.86
C ARG A 115 0.47 -0.52 -13.02
N ALA A 116 -0.35 -1.49 -13.37
CA ALA A 116 -1.59 -1.82 -12.67
C ALA A 116 -1.58 -3.29 -12.23
N ILE A 117 -1.96 -3.55 -10.98
CA ILE A 117 -2.03 -4.89 -10.38
C ILE A 117 -3.47 -5.13 -9.94
N TYR A 118 -4.05 -6.24 -10.40
CA TYR A 118 -5.38 -6.69 -9.99
C TYR A 118 -5.27 -8.00 -9.22
N ILE A 119 -5.83 -8.04 -8.01
CA ILE A 119 -5.81 -9.21 -7.13
C ILE A 119 -7.23 -9.78 -7.04
N GLY A 120 -7.45 -11.02 -7.44
CA GLY A 120 -8.73 -11.72 -7.45
C GLY A 120 -9.27 -12.13 -6.07
N THR A 121 -8.82 -11.49 -5.01
CA THR A 121 -9.23 -11.70 -3.61
C THR A 121 -9.01 -10.40 -2.86
N ASN A 122 -9.41 -10.31 -1.59
CA ASN A 122 -9.30 -9.08 -0.79
C ASN A 122 -8.25 -9.19 0.34
N PRO A 123 -6.94 -9.36 0.03
CA PRO A 123 -5.94 -9.66 1.06
C PRO A 123 -5.77 -8.54 2.09
N PHE A 124 -6.04 -7.29 1.69
CA PHE A 124 -5.94 -6.13 2.59
C PHE A 124 -7.05 -6.11 3.65
N MET A 125 -8.25 -6.60 3.31
CA MET A 125 -9.28 -6.83 4.31
C MET A 125 -8.89 -7.97 5.26
N GLY A 126 -8.29 -9.05 4.72
CA GLY A 126 -7.71 -10.11 5.54
C GLY A 126 -6.58 -9.64 6.46
N TYR A 127 -5.82 -8.63 6.05
CA TYR A 127 -4.78 -8.00 6.86
C TYR A 127 -5.33 -7.25 8.06
N CYS A 128 -6.47 -6.55 7.93
CA CYS A 128 -7.12 -5.91 9.07
C CYS A 128 -7.48 -6.90 10.19
N GLU A 129 -7.73 -8.16 9.83
CA GLU A 129 -8.09 -9.22 10.78
C GLU A 129 -6.86 -9.95 11.35
N ASN A 130 -5.83 -10.20 10.53
CA ASN A 130 -4.74 -11.14 10.89
C ASN A 130 -3.32 -10.57 10.80
N ALA A 131 -3.15 -9.30 10.40
CA ALA A 131 -1.84 -8.63 10.22
C ALA A 131 -0.81 -9.50 9.44
N ASP A 132 -1.20 -10.01 8.27
CA ASP A 132 -0.38 -10.95 7.48
C ASP A 132 1.01 -10.37 7.11
N PRO A 133 2.11 -10.92 7.64
CA PRO A 133 3.45 -10.40 7.39
C PRO A 133 3.93 -10.63 5.96
N GLU A 134 3.43 -11.66 5.26
CA GLU A 134 3.79 -11.93 3.86
C GLU A 134 3.16 -10.88 2.94
N LEU A 135 1.93 -10.45 3.23
CA LEU A 135 1.31 -9.33 2.50
C LEU A 135 2.14 -8.05 2.70
N SER A 136 2.55 -7.74 3.93
CA SER A 136 3.36 -6.55 4.22
C SER A 136 4.70 -6.56 3.48
N LYS A 137 5.37 -7.71 3.40
CA LYS A 137 6.61 -7.85 2.62
C LYS A 137 6.37 -7.63 1.13
N TRP A 138 5.31 -8.22 0.56
CA TRP A 138 4.94 -8.01 -0.84
C TRP A 138 4.58 -6.55 -1.13
N VAL A 139 3.81 -5.89 -0.24
CA VAL A 139 3.51 -4.46 -0.33
C VAL A 139 4.80 -3.63 -0.31
N GLY A 140 5.77 -3.99 0.53
CA GLY A 140 7.10 -3.40 0.53
C GLY A 140 7.82 -3.58 -0.80
N GLN A 141 7.79 -4.79 -1.38
CA GLN A 141 8.41 -5.09 -2.68
C GLN A 141 7.82 -4.24 -3.81
N ILE A 142 6.50 -4.13 -3.91
CA ILE A 142 5.88 -3.34 -4.99
C ILE A 142 6.09 -1.83 -4.81
N ASN A 143 6.38 -1.37 -3.60
CA ASN A 143 6.66 0.04 -3.28
C ASN A 143 8.16 0.32 -3.07
N LYS A 144 9.07 -0.57 -3.47
CA LYS A 144 10.52 -0.42 -3.23
C LYS A 144 11.12 0.89 -3.75
N ASP A 145 10.53 1.46 -4.80
CA ASP A 145 10.97 2.70 -5.45
C ASP A 145 10.27 3.94 -4.86
N VAL A 146 9.32 3.75 -3.93
CA VAL A 146 8.65 4.83 -3.22
C VAL A 146 9.55 5.24 -2.04
N VAL A 147 10.03 6.48 -2.06
CA VAL A 147 10.82 7.05 -0.97
C VAL A 147 9.87 7.63 0.09
N PRO A 148 9.74 7.02 1.28
CA PRO A 148 8.93 7.60 2.34
C PRO A 148 9.59 8.86 2.90
N HIS A 149 8.77 9.82 3.36
CA HIS A 149 9.29 10.99 4.07
C HIS A 149 9.93 10.63 5.42
N ALA A 150 9.41 9.60 6.08
CA ALA A 150 9.99 8.99 7.27
C ALA A 150 9.52 7.53 7.42
N TYR A 151 10.32 6.72 8.13
CA TYR A 151 9.94 5.37 8.54
C TYR A 151 10.53 5.05 9.92
N THR A 152 9.89 4.13 10.64
CA THR A 152 10.32 3.64 11.95
C THR A 152 10.80 2.20 11.83
N ASN A 153 11.72 1.79 12.69
CA ASN A 153 12.12 0.39 12.81
C ASN A 153 11.16 -0.45 13.67
N VAL A 154 10.14 0.17 14.26
CA VAL A 154 9.12 -0.48 15.10
C VAL A 154 7.73 -0.23 14.50
N PRO A 155 7.00 -1.28 14.06
CA PRO A 155 5.68 -1.16 13.42
C PRO A 155 4.62 -0.43 14.26
N GLU A 156 4.67 -0.59 15.58
CA GLU A 156 3.75 0.01 16.55
C GLU A 156 4.05 1.49 16.83
N VAL A 157 5.09 2.06 16.20
CA VAL A 157 5.34 3.50 16.23
C VAL A 157 5.11 4.07 14.84
N LEU A 158 4.06 4.87 14.72
CA LEU A 158 3.72 5.53 13.47
C LEU A 158 4.55 6.80 13.29
N SER A 159 5.01 7.04 12.07
CA SER A 159 5.58 8.33 11.66
C SER A 159 4.68 9.07 10.67
N ARG A 160 4.55 10.38 10.86
CA ARG A 160 3.89 11.30 9.93
C ARG A 160 4.74 12.55 9.78
N VAL A 161 4.83 13.08 8.56
CA VAL A 161 5.67 14.24 8.25
C VAL A 161 4.83 15.31 7.57
N LEU A 162 4.85 16.52 8.12
CA LEU A 162 4.37 17.73 7.45
C LEU A 162 5.58 18.50 6.90
N VAL A 163 5.47 19.01 5.68
CA VAL A 163 6.57 19.70 5.00
C VAL A 163 6.14 21.14 4.67
N ASN A 164 6.99 22.11 5.02
CA ASN A 164 6.84 23.51 4.63
C ASN A 164 8.20 24.07 4.19
N GLY A 165 8.42 24.16 2.87
CA GLY A 165 9.72 24.50 2.32
C GLY A 165 10.79 23.50 2.74
N SER A 166 11.86 23.97 3.39
CA SER A 166 12.92 23.11 3.94
C SER A 166 12.59 22.51 5.31
N LYS A 167 11.55 23.02 5.99
CA LYS A 167 11.20 22.57 7.34
C LYS A 167 10.32 21.33 7.31
N LYS A 168 10.54 20.43 8.25
CA LYS A 168 9.70 19.25 8.46
C LYS A 168 9.24 19.16 9.91
N LEU A 169 7.95 18.91 10.10
CA LEU A 169 7.41 18.47 11.39
C LEU A 169 7.23 16.96 11.34
N VAL A 170 7.92 16.25 12.23
CA VAL A 170 7.92 14.80 12.32
C VAL A 170 7.18 14.39 13.58
N PHE A 171 6.05 13.72 13.40
CA PHE A 171 5.24 13.15 14.48
C PHE A 171 5.66 11.70 14.66
N LEU A 172 6.01 11.31 15.89
CA LEU A 172 6.15 9.92 16.32
C LEU A 172 5.05 9.59 17.30
N MET A 173 4.27 8.56 17.01
CA MET A 173 3.12 8.15 17.82
C MET A 173 3.26 6.66 18.13
N ASN A 174 3.52 6.31 19.39
CA ASN A 174 3.42 4.94 19.84
C ASN A 174 1.94 4.59 19.96
N ILE A 175 1.47 3.57 19.25
CA ILE A 175 0.08 3.10 19.32
C ILE A 175 -0.10 1.89 20.26
N SER A 176 0.96 1.47 20.95
CA SER A 176 0.92 0.40 21.93
C SER A 176 0.78 0.90 23.37
N ASP A 177 0.33 0.01 24.25
CA ASP A 177 0.26 0.21 25.71
C ASP A 177 1.61 0.02 26.42
N LYS A 178 2.70 -0.16 25.68
CA LYS A 178 4.04 -0.44 26.22
C LYS A 178 5.00 0.69 25.89
N PRO A 179 5.93 1.04 26.80
CA PRO A 179 7.07 1.87 26.44
C PRO A 179 7.85 1.22 25.30
N THR A 180 8.35 2.02 24.35
CA THR A 180 9.03 1.52 23.16
C THR A 180 10.24 2.39 22.83
N ASP A 181 11.39 1.75 22.64
CA ASP A 181 12.59 2.37 22.07
C ASP A 181 12.50 2.26 20.55
N VAL A 182 12.55 3.40 19.86
CA VAL A 182 12.34 3.50 18.41
C VAL A 182 13.41 4.37 17.76
N ALA A 183 13.81 3.97 16.56
CA ALA A 183 14.58 4.78 15.63
C ALA A 183 13.67 5.22 14.48
N VAL A 184 13.51 6.52 14.30
CA VAL A 184 12.90 7.08 13.08
C VAL A 184 14.00 7.56 12.14
N THR A 185 13.89 7.15 10.88
CA THR A 185 14.68 7.71 9.78
C THR A 185 13.80 8.67 9.01
N VAL A 186 14.25 9.92 8.88
CA VAL A 186 13.58 10.98 8.14
C VAL A 186 14.42 11.33 6.93
N SER A 187 13.81 11.28 5.74
CA SER A 187 14.49 11.67 4.50
C SER A 187 14.74 13.18 4.50
N LEU A 188 15.94 13.61 4.16
CA LEU A 188 16.37 15.01 4.01
C LEU A 188 16.64 15.32 2.53
N ASN A 189 16.81 16.61 2.22
CA ASN A 189 17.38 16.99 0.93
C ASN A 189 18.90 16.79 0.99
N SER A 190 19.51 16.42 -0.14
CA SER A 190 20.96 16.16 -0.20
C SER A 190 21.77 17.39 0.24
N GLY A 191 22.77 17.17 1.11
CA GLY A 191 23.64 18.23 1.63
C GLY A 191 23.01 19.10 2.73
N SER A 192 21.79 18.77 3.19
CA SER A 192 21.15 19.50 4.29
C SER A 192 21.88 19.29 5.61
N LYS A 193 22.31 20.40 6.23
CA LYS A 193 22.47 20.42 7.69
C LYS A 193 21.08 20.52 8.30
N CYS A 194 20.81 19.74 9.34
CA CYS A 194 19.51 19.72 10.00
C CYS A 194 19.71 19.94 11.49
N LYS A 195 19.08 20.97 12.04
CA LYS A 195 18.84 21.10 13.47
C LYS A 195 17.51 20.42 13.80
N VAL A 196 17.47 19.78 14.95
CA VAL A 196 16.29 19.05 15.41
C VAL A 196 15.88 19.58 16.77
N HIS A 197 14.62 19.99 16.89
CA HIS A 197 14.02 20.50 18.11
C HIS A 197 12.81 19.63 18.47
N GLU A 198 12.79 19.06 19.67
CA GLU A 198 11.58 18.43 20.22
C GLU A 198 10.65 19.55 20.72
N LEU A 199 9.38 19.51 20.32
CA LEU A 199 8.46 20.63 20.49
C LEU A 199 7.52 20.51 21.69
N ILE A 200 7.44 19.35 22.34
CA ILE A 200 6.50 19.11 23.44
C ILE A 200 7.17 19.42 24.78
N ASP A 201 8.27 18.73 25.07
CA ASP A 201 8.99 18.78 26.34
C ASP A 201 10.28 19.61 26.24
N GLY A 202 10.75 19.91 25.02
CA GLY A 202 11.97 20.69 24.80
C GLY A 202 13.26 19.89 25.08
N ASP A 203 13.15 18.56 25.12
CA ASP A 203 14.24 17.65 25.41
C ASP A 203 15.40 17.77 24.40
N THR A 204 16.60 17.42 24.87
CA THR A 204 17.76 17.28 23.97
C THR A 204 17.56 16.05 23.08
N VAL A 205 17.57 16.26 21.77
CA VAL A 205 17.36 15.21 20.77
C VAL A 205 18.68 14.54 20.40
N GLN A 206 18.76 13.21 20.56
CA GLN A 206 19.84 12.43 19.96
C GLN A 206 19.54 12.20 18.48
N ALA A 207 20.11 13.07 17.64
CA ALA A 207 19.95 13.07 16.20
C ALA A 207 21.30 12.84 15.51
N VAL A 208 21.32 11.96 14.51
CA VAL A 208 22.48 11.73 13.65
C VAL A 208 22.07 12.00 12.21
N VAL A 209 22.76 12.91 11.55
CA VAL A 209 22.60 13.16 10.11
C VAL A 209 23.64 12.33 9.37
N SER A 210 23.20 11.52 8.40
CA SER A 210 24.06 10.76 7.50
C SER A 210 23.52 10.90 6.08
N GLU A 211 24.32 11.49 5.20
CA GLU A 211 23.95 11.76 3.81
C GLU A 211 22.63 12.53 3.66
N ASP A 212 21.59 11.89 3.12
CA ASP A 212 20.25 12.41 2.90
C ASP A 212 19.26 11.92 3.96
N LYS A 213 19.73 11.47 5.13
CA LYS A 213 18.90 10.92 6.19
C LYS A 213 19.22 11.51 7.55
N LEU A 214 18.16 11.75 8.32
CA LEU A 214 18.21 12.08 9.73
C LEU A 214 17.69 10.89 10.53
N LEU A 215 18.52 10.35 11.42
CA LEU A 215 18.15 9.33 12.38
C LEU A 215 17.88 9.97 13.73
N ILE A 216 16.70 9.77 14.30
CA ILE A 216 16.36 10.18 15.67
C ILE A 216 16.06 8.91 16.47
N ASN A 217 16.80 8.72 17.57
CA ASN A 217 16.52 7.65 18.53
C ASN A 217 15.71 8.24 19.68
N GLN A 218 14.60 7.60 20.00
CA GLN A 218 13.67 8.07 21.02
C GLN A 218 13.10 6.91 21.82
N LYS A 219 12.87 7.15 23.12
CA LYS A 219 11.98 6.34 23.92
C LYS A 219 10.62 7.00 24.04
N LEU A 220 9.56 6.29 23.65
CA LEU A 220 8.17 6.72 23.82
C LEU A 220 7.53 5.95 24.97
N GLY A 221 6.74 6.64 25.79
CA GLY A 221 5.86 5.97 26.76
C GLY A 221 4.70 5.22 26.08
N PRO A 222 3.90 4.47 26.86
CA PRO A 222 2.63 3.91 26.39
C PRO A 222 1.76 4.99 25.76
N TYR A 223 1.27 4.76 24.55
CA TYR A 223 0.48 5.74 23.78
C TYR A 223 1.15 7.12 23.60
N GLY A 224 2.48 7.18 23.81
CA GLY A 224 3.24 8.42 23.85
C GLY A 224 3.42 9.03 22.47
N THR A 225 3.43 10.37 22.43
CA THR A 225 3.69 11.14 21.22
C THR A 225 4.87 12.07 21.44
N LYS A 226 5.73 12.20 20.43
CA LYS A 226 6.79 13.22 20.34
C LYS A 226 6.70 13.93 18.99
N VAL A 227 7.02 15.21 18.97
CA VAL A 227 7.00 16.00 17.73
C VAL A 227 8.31 16.74 17.57
N TYR A 228 8.93 16.56 16.41
CA TYR A 228 10.21 17.18 16.09
C TYR A 228 10.06 18.21 14.97
N CYS A 229 10.66 19.39 15.14
CA CYS A 229 10.94 20.30 14.04
C CYS A 229 12.35 20.04 13.52
N CYS A 230 12.45 19.78 12.21
CA CYS A 230 13.70 19.59 11.48
C CYS A 230 13.88 20.78 10.52
N GLU A 231 14.94 21.58 10.71
CA GLU A 231 15.23 22.78 9.90
C GLU A 231 16.71 23.05 9.64
#